data_AF-A0A3B9ABE0-F1
#
_entry.id   AF-A0A3B9ABE0-F1
#
_cell.length_a   1.000
_cell.length_b   1.000
_cell.length_c   1.000
_cell.angle_alpha   90.00
_cell.angle_beta   90.00
_cell.angle_gamma   90.00
#
_symmetry.space_group_name_H-M   'P 1'
#
loop_
_entity.id
_entity.type
_entity.pdbx_description
1 polymer ?
#
loop_
_entity_poly.entity_id
_entity_poly.type
_entity_poly.pdbx_seq_one_letter_code
_entity_poly.pdbx_strand_id
1 'polypeptide(L)' 'TLLDDATRVADRAKAAGVDVNLEVWDEMVHVWHLFAPMLPEGREAITRIGNFVKQHTA' A
#
# COMPACT_ATOMS: atom_id res chain seq x y z
N THR A 1 5.90 14.69 -4.87
CA THR A 1 4.51 14.43 -4.41
C THR A 1 4.52 13.28 -3.42
N LEU A 2 3.42 12.97 -2.71
CA LEU A 2 3.39 11.80 -1.82
C LEU A 2 3.53 10.47 -2.58
N LEU A 3 3.15 10.43 -3.86
CA LEU A 3 3.44 9.31 -4.75
C LEU A 3 4.96 9.15 -4.95
N ASP A 4 5.68 10.23 -5.23
CA ASP A 4 7.15 10.21 -5.38
C ASP A 4 7.88 9.89 -4.08
N ASP A 5 7.27 10.17 -2.92
CA ASP A 5 7.81 9.75 -1.63
C ASP A 5 7.70 8.23 -1.48
N ALA A 6 6.54 7.64 -1.81
CA ALA A 6 6.32 6.20 -1.74
C ALA A 6 7.26 5.42 -2.67
N THR A 7 7.43 5.86 -3.93
CA THR A 7 8.33 5.20 -4.89
C THR A 7 9.79 5.28 -4.45
N ARG A 8 10.26 6.45 -4.01
CA ARG A 8 11.65 6.63 -3.54
C ARG A 8 11.96 5.85 -2.28
N VAL A 9 11.01 5.70 -1.35
CA VAL A 9 11.20 4.84 -0.18
C VAL A 9 11.31 3.37 -0.60
N ALA A 10 10.42 2.91 -1.48
CA ALA A 10 10.45 1.53 -1.97
C ALA A 10 11.76 1.21 -2.69
N ASP A 11 12.23 2.09 -3.57
CA ASP A 11 13.48 1.90 -4.31
C ASP A 11 14.69 1.84 -3.38
N ARG A 12 14.76 2.74 -2.38
CA ARG A 12 15.85 2.76 -1.39
C ARG A 12 15.84 1.52 -0.50
N ALA A 13 14.66 1.08 -0.05
CA ALA A 13 14.53 -0.11 0.79
C ALA A 13 14.92 -1.38 0.01
N LYS A 14 14.49 -1.51 -1.25
CA LYS A 14 14.92 -2.60 -2.15
C LYS A 14 16.44 -2.60 -2.35
N ALA A 15 17.04 -1.43 -2.61
CA ALA A 15 18.49 -1.31 -2.76
C ALA A 15 19.26 -1.69 -1.50
N ALA A 16 18.64 -1.60 -0.32
CA ALA A 16 19.20 -2.04 0.96
C ALA A 16 18.94 -3.53 1.27
N GLY A 17 18.32 -4.29 0.36
CA GLY A 17 18.03 -5.72 0.53
C GLY A 17 16.78 -6.03 1.36
N VAL A 18 15.91 -5.04 1.59
CA VAL A 18 14.60 -5.26 2.23
C VAL A 18 13.64 -5.85 1.21
N ASP A 19 12.84 -6.83 1.63
CA ASP A 19 11.69 -7.29 0.84
C ASP A 19 10.57 -6.24 0.89
N VAL A 20 10.20 -5.70 -0.28
CA VAL A 20 9.32 -4.54 -0.40
C VAL A 20 8.24 -4.80 -1.43
N ASN A 21 6.99 -4.71 -0.99
CA ASN A 21 5.82 -4.58 -1.86
C ASN A 21 5.33 -3.13 -1.87
N LEU A 22 5.25 -2.52 -3.05
CA LEU A 22 4.64 -1.19 -3.26
C LEU A 22 3.53 -1.34 -4.29
N GLU A 23 2.30 -1.00 -3.89
CA GLU A 23 1.14 -0.96 -4.77
C GLU A 23 0.76 0.51 -5.05
N VAL A 24 0.91 0.94 -6.31
CA VAL A 24 0.36 2.22 -6.78
C VAL A 24 -1.02 1.94 -7.36
N TRP A 25 -2.01 2.66 -6.88
CA TRP A 25 -3.39 2.52 -7.32
C TRP A 25 -3.79 3.73 -8.14
N ASP A 26 -4.13 3.49 -9.40
CA ASP A 26 -4.55 4.55 -10.32
C ASP A 26 -5.83 5.23 -9.82
N GLU A 27 -5.93 6.53 -10.09
CA GLU A 27 -7.09 7.40 -9.77
C GLU A 27 -7.39 7.58 -8.27
N MET A 28 -6.60 6.96 -7.37
CA MET A 28 -6.83 7.07 -5.94
C MET A 28 -6.23 8.34 -5.32
N VAL A 29 -7.03 9.00 -4.49
CA VAL A 29 -6.60 10.16 -3.69
C VAL A 29 -5.88 9.73 -2.40
N HIS A 30 -5.12 10.62 -1.78
CA HIS A 30 -4.40 10.31 -0.54
C HIS A 30 -5.32 9.72 0.55
N VAL A 31 -4.94 8.55 1.09
CA VAL A 31 -5.66 7.80 2.13
C VAL A 31 -7.12 7.46 1.76
N TRP A 32 -7.37 7.08 0.50
CA TRP A 32 -8.70 6.63 0.05
C TRP A 32 -9.32 5.49 0.88
N HIS A 33 -8.50 4.72 1.60
CA HIS A 33 -8.88 3.73 2.61
C HIS A 33 -9.95 4.22 3.59
N LEU A 34 -9.93 5.50 3.97
CA LEU A 34 -10.94 6.09 4.88
C LEU A 34 -12.36 6.03 4.29
N PHE A 35 -12.47 5.97 2.97
CA PHE A 35 -13.74 5.84 2.26
C PHE A 35 -14.19 4.40 2.06
N ALA A 36 -13.54 3.40 2.66
CA ALA A 36 -13.92 1.99 2.54
C ALA A 36 -15.43 1.70 2.73
N PRO A 37 -16.20 2.41 3.60
CA PRO A 37 -17.65 2.21 3.68
C PRO A 37 -18.41 2.51 2.38
N MET A 38 -17.88 3.36 1.51
CA MET A 38 -18.52 3.84 0.27
C MET A 38 -17.69 3.62 -1.02
N LEU A 39 -16.41 3.25 -0.90
CA LEU A 39 -15.47 3.05 -2.00
C LEU A 39 -14.95 1.59 -1.98
N PRO A 40 -15.28 0.76 -3.00
CA PRO A 40 -14.84 -0.64 -3.07
C PRO A 40 -13.33 -0.83 -2.94
N GLU A 41 -12.54 0.01 -3.60
CA GLU A 41 -11.07 0.02 -3.61
C GLU A 41 -10.51 0.25 -2.19
N GLY A 42 -11.24 1.01 -1.36
CA GLY A 42 -10.88 1.19 0.05
C GLY A 42 -11.01 -0.11 0.85
N ARG A 43 -12.07 -0.90 0.62
CA ARG A 43 -12.23 -2.22 1.25
C ARG A 43 -11.21 -3.22 0.74
N GLU A 44 -10.94 -3.19 -0.56
CA GLU A 44 -9.96 -4.08 -1.19
C GLU A 44 -8.56 -3.83 -0.63
N ALA A 45 -8.12 -2.57 -0.55
CA ALA A 45 -6.81 -2.23 0.00
C ALA A 45 -6.68 -2.66 1.48
N ILE A 46 -7.71 -2.45 2.30
CA ILE A 46 -7.72 -2.95 3.70
C ILE A 46 -7.61 -4.48 3.76
N THR A 47 -8.29 -5.19 2.87
CA THR A 47 -8.23 -6.66 2.81
C THR A 47 -6.83 -7.15 2.44
N ARG A 48 -6.16 -6.50 1.47
CA ARG A 48 -4.77 -6.82 1.09
C ARG A 48 -3.81 -6.57 2.24
N ILE A 49 -3.94 -5.45 2.95
CA ILE A 49 -3.14 -5.18 4.16
C ILE A 49 -3.36 -6.27 5.21
N GLY A 50 -4.61 -6.67 5.46
CA GLY A 50 -4.92 -7.75 6.41
C GLY A 50 -4.30 -9.09 6.02
N ASN A 51 -4.26 -9.41 4.73
CA ASN A 51 -3.59 -10.61 4.24
C ASN A 51 -2.07 -10.53 4.39
N PHE A 52 -1.47 -9.37 4.10
CA PHE A 52 -0.04 -9.14 4.32
C PHE A 52 0.35 -9.38 5.79
N VAL A 53 -0.41 -8.82 6.73
CA VAL A 53 -0.16 -9.04 8.17
C VAL A 53 -0.21 -10.53 8.51
N LYS A 54 -1.29 -11.24 8.12
CA LYS A 54 -1.43 -12.68 8.38
C LYS A 54 -0.28 -13.51 7.81
N GLN A 55 0.21 -13.17 6.62
CA GLN A 55 1.31 -13.91 5.99
C GLN A 55 2.65 -13.74 6.71
N HIS A 56 2.86 -12.64 7.41
CA HIS A 56 4.15 -12.30 8.04
C HIS A 56 4.18 -12.47 9.56
N THR A 57 3.03 -12.73 10.18
CA THR A 57 2.92 -12.90 11.65
C THR A 57 2.26 -14.20 12.07
N ALA A 58 1.98 -15.11 11.14
CA ALA A 58 1.47 -16.45 11.45
C ALA A 58 2.59 -17.40 11.89
#